data_AF-A0A2D5HK24-F1
#
_entry.id   AF-A0A2D5HK24-F1
#
_cell.length_a   1.000
_cell.length_b   1.000
_cell.length_c   1.000
_cell.angle_alpha   90.00
_cell.angle_beta   90.00
_cell.angle_gamma   90.00
#
_symmetry.space_group_name_H-M   'P 1'
#
loop_
_entity.id
_entity.type
_entity.pdbx_description
1 polymer ?
#
loop_
_entity_poly.entity_id
_entity_poly.type
_entity_poly.pdbx_seq_one_letter_code
_entity_poly.pdbx_strand_id
1 'polypeptide(L)'
;MSNVIELSRFKKNTDNSVVNQNTDLNSDQIKKLEQLRDGIEKLLNTATAVHGEPLGVGLAAGRYAAMKLYQMHGRAETMAFFDSCIQTVEISEDITAN
;
A
#
# COMPACT_ATOMS: atom_id res chain seq x y z
N MET A 1 -33.18 27.74 15.50
CA MET A 1 -32.40 26.65 16.12
C MET A 1 -31.26 26.31 15.19
N SER A 2 -30.10 26.93 15.39
CA SER A 2 -28.92 26.69 14.55
C SER A 2 -27.92 25.89 15.38
N ASN A 3 -27.83 24.59 15.13
CA ASN A 3 -26.77 23.76 15.69
C ASN A 3 -25.48 24.03 14.92
N VAL A 4 -24.67 24.94 15.44
CA VAL A 4 -23.31 25.16 14.95
C VAL A 4 -22.48 23.99 15.46
N ILE A 5 -22.09 23.09 14.55
CA ILE A 5 -21.23 21.96 14.89
C ILE A 5 -19.89 22.54 15.37
N GLU A 6 -19.56 22.34 16.64
CA GLU A 6 -18.27 22.73 17.22
C GLU A 6 -17.15 21.87 16.61
N LEU A 7 -16.64 22.30 15.46
CA LEU A 7 -15.46 21.74 14.76
C LEU A 7 -14.24 21.62 15.68
N SER A 8 -14.16 22.45 16.72
CA SER A 8 -13.13 22.43 17.76
C SER A 8 -13.11 21.14 18.59
N ARG A 9 -14.26 20.47 18.79
CA ARG A 9 -14.31 19.18 19.51
C ARG A 9 -13.86 18.02 18.64
N PHE A 10 -14.05 18.10 17.32
CA PHE A 10 -13.58 17.06 16.39
C PHE A 10 -12.07 17.15 16.15
N LYS A 11 -11.49 18.36 16.16
CA LYS A 11 -10.04 18.53 15.92
C LYS A 11 -9.17 17.89 17.02
N LYS A 12 -9.64 17.89 18.27
CA LYS A 12 -8.89 17.31 19.40
C LYS A 12 -8.71 15.79 19.33
N ASN A 13 -9.48 15.10 18.48
CA ASN A 13 -9.36 13.66 18.28
C ASN A 13 -8.46 13.28 17.08
N THR A 14 -8.02 14.25 16.29
CA THR A 14 -7.14 14.01 15.12
C THR A 14 -5.65 14.24 15.44
N ASP A 15 -5.32 14.88 16.57
CA ASP A 15 -3.93 15.18 16.95
C ASP A 15 -3.19 14.02 17.66
N ASN A 16 -3.75 12.80 17.69
CA ASN A 16 -3.06 11.61 18.20
C ASN A 16 -3.01 10.52 17.14
N SER A 17 -2.02 10.63 16.25
CA SER A 17 -1.34 9.54 15.52
C SER A 17 -0.95 9.97 14.10
N VAL A 18 -0.30 11.12 13.95
CA VAL A 18 0.74 11.21 12.93
C VAL A 18 1.92 10.43 13.51
N VAL A 19 1.87 9.09 13.44
CA VAL A 19 3.09 8.31 13.61
C VAL A 19 3.92 8.61 12.38
N ASN A 20 4.79 9.59 12.55
CA ASN A 20 5.94 9.81 11.72
C ASN A 20 6.80 8.54 11.90
N GLN A 21 6.50 7.48 11.15
CA GLN A 21 7.29 6.23 11.12
C GLN A 21 8.59 6.45 10.33
N ASN A 22 9.30 7.54 10.63
CA ASN A 22 10.74 7.61 10.42
C ASN A 22 11.43 6.83 11.56
N THR A 23 10.99 5.60 11.80
CA THR A 23 11.81 4.63 12.51
C THR A 23 12.75 4.07 11.46
N ASP A 24 14.03 4.46 11.51
CA ASP A 24 15.09 3.76 10.78
C ASP A 24 14.92 2.26 11.03
N LEU A 25 14.34 1.56 10.05
CA LEU A 25 14.13 0.13 10.13
C LEU A 25 15.51 -0.51 10.26
N ASN A 26 15.71 -1.34 11.27
CA ASN A 26 16.97 -2.05 11.40
C ASN A 26 17.20 -2.92 10.15
N SER A 27 18.46 -3.13 9.74
CA SER A 27 18.82 -3.94 8.56
C SER A 27 18.11 -5.30 8.56
N ASP A 28 17.92 -5.91 9.74
CA ASP A 28 17.20 -7.18 9.87
C ASP A 28 15.70 -7.08 9.63
N GLN A 29 15.06 -5.94 9.93
CA GLN A 29 13.65 -5.70 9.64
C GLN A 29 13.43 -5.47 8.15
N ILE A 30 14.33 -4.73 7.49
CA ILE A 30 14.31 -4.53 6.04
C ILE A 30 14.41 -5.88 5.33
N LYS A 31 15.40 -6.71 5.69
CA LYS A 31 15.56 -8.05 5.12
C LYS A 31 14.33 -8.93 5.31
N LYS A 32 13.66 -8.85 6.45
CA LYS A 32 12.41 -9.61 6.68
C LYS A 32 11.29 -9.15 5.75
N LEU A 33 11.17 -7.83 5.53
CA LEU A 33 10.16 -7.29 4.61
C LEU A 33 10.47 -7.66 3.15
N GLU A 34 11.73 -7.61 2.75
CA GLU A 34 12.18 -8.07 1.43
C GLU A 34 11.89 -9.56 1.23
N GLN A 35 12.25 -10.42 2.20
CA GLN A 35 11.94 -11.85 2.15
C GLN A 35 10.43 -12.13 2.05
N LEU A 36 9.61 -11.34 2.74
CA LEU A 36 8.16 -11.46 2.65
C LEU A 36 7.66 -11.07 1.26
N ARG A 37 8.12 -9.94 0.72
CA ARG A 37 7.79 -9.50 -0.63
C ARG A 37 8.17 -10.57 -1.66
N ASP A 38 9.42 -11.01 -1.65
CA ASP A 38 9.94 -12.00 -2.60
C ASP A 38 9.19 -13.34 -2.48
N GLY A 39 8.79 -13.72 -1.27
CA GLY A 39 7.94 -14.88 -1.02
C GLY A 39 6.56 -14.75 -1.63
N ILE A 40 5.91 -13.58 -1.49
CA ILE A 40 4.61 -13.29 -2.11
C ILE A 40 4.73 -13.26 -3.64
N GLU A 41 5.76 -12.61 -4.19
CA GLU A 41 6.00 -12.57 -5.63
C GLU A 41 6.19 -13.97 -6.21
N LYS A 42 6.96 -14.83 -5.53
CA LYS A 42 7.13 -16.23 -5.95
C LYS A 42 5.81 -17.00 -5.94
N LEU A 43 4.95 -16.79 -4.94
CA LEU A 43 3.62 -17.41 -4.88
C LEU A 43 2.74 -16.95 -6.04
N LEU A 44 2.71 -15.64 -6.32
CA LEU A 44 1.95 -15.09 -7.44
C LEU A 44 2.48 -15.58 -8.79
N ASN A 45 3.80 -15.62 -8.98
CA ASN A 45 4.42 -16.16 -10.19
C ASN A 45 4.10 -17.65 -10.38
N THR A 46 4.06 -18.42 -9.30
CA THR A 46 3.67 -19.83 -9.35
C THR A 46 2.19 -19.97 -9.72
N ALA A 47 1.31 -19.15 -9.14
CA ALA A 47 -0.12 -19.13 -9.49
C ALA A 47 -0.32 -18.78 -10.97
N THR A 48 0.43 -17.80 -11.47
CA THR A 48 0.45 -17.42 -12.89
C THR A 48 0.92 -18.59 -13.78
N ALA A 49 1.97 -19.29 -13.38
CA ALA A 49 2.48 -20.45 -14.12
C ALA A 49 1.47 -21.62 -14.16
N VAL A 50 0.71 -21.82 -13.08
CA VAL A 50 -0.30 -22.89 -12.97
C VAL A 50 -1.57 -22.57 -13.76
N HIS A 51 -2.07 -21.34 -13.64
CA HIS A 51 -3.34 -20.93 -14.25
C HIS A 51 -3.19 -20.40 -15.67
N GLY A 52 -1.99 -20.03 -16.09
CA GLY A 52 -1.71 -19.50 -17.44
C GLY A 52 -2.27 -18.10 -17.70
N GLU A 53 -2.77 -17.41 -16.67
CA GLU A 53 -3.41 -16.10 -16.79
C GLU A 53 -2.75 -15.07 -15.84
N PRO A 54 -1.65 -14.42 -16.28
CA PRO A 54 -0.93 -13.44 -15.47
C PRO A 54 -1.82 -12.26 -15.02
N LEU A 55 -2.70 -11.80 -15.91
CA LEU A 55 -3.60 -10.66 -15.64
C LEU A 55 -4.64 -11.00 -14.57
N GLY A 56 -5.22 -12.20 -14.61
CA GLY A 56 -6.19 -12.66 -13.61
C GLY A 56 -5.58 -12.75 -12.22
N VAL A 57 -4.36 -13.28 -12.11
CA VAL A 57 -3.61 -13.35 -10.85
C VAL A 57 -3.29 -11.96 -10.32
N GLY A 58 -2.83 -11.05 -11.19
CA GLY A 58 -2.55 -9.66 -10.83
C GLY A 58 -3.79 -8.91 -10.31
N LEU A 59 -4.93 -9.04 -11.00
CA LEU A 59 -6.19 -8.43 -10.60
C LEU A 59 -6.71 -8.98 -9.26
N ALA A 60 -6.63 -10.29 -9.06
CA ALA A 60 -7.04 -10.93 -7.80
C ALA A 60 -6.18 -10.46 -6.62
N ALA A 61 -4.85 -10.43 -6.81
CA ALA A 61 -3.91 -9.94 -5.80
C ALA A 61 -4.13 -8.45 -5.50
N GLY A 62 -4.29 -7.62 -6.53
CA GLY A 62 -4.56 -6.19 -6.40
C GLY A 62 -5.87 -5.92 -5.64
N ARG A 63 -6.94 -6.66 -5.96
CA ARG A 63 -8.22 -6.58 -5.23
C ARG A 63 -8.04 -6.90 -3.75
N TYR A 64 -7.32 -7.98 -3.43
CA TYR A 64 -7.05 -8.36 -2.04
C TYR A 64 -6.25 -7.27 -1.30
N ALA A 65 -5.18 -6.76 -1.90
CA ALA A 65 -4.35 -5.70 -1.34
C ALA A 65 -5.17 -4.43 -1.08
N ALA A 66 -5.96 -3.98 -2.05
CA ALA A 66 -6.79 -2.78 -1.92
C ALA A 66 -7.81 -2.90 -0.79
N MET A 67 -8.49 -4.05 -0.69
CA MET A 67 -9.46 -4.29 0.39
C MET A 67 -8.79 -4.30 1.76
N LYS A 68 -7.61 -4.92 1.89
CA LYS A 68 -6.89 -5.01 3.16
C LYS A 68 -6.31 -3.67 3.60
N LEU A 69 -5.68 -2.94 2.68
CA LEU A 69 -5.16 -1.61 2.98
C LEU A 69 -6.29 -0.66 3.38
N TYR A 70 -7.42 -0.69 2.68
CA TYR A 70 -8.57 0.13 3.05
C TYR A 70 -9.09 -0.21 4.46
N GLN A 71 -9.14 -1.49 4.82
CA GLN A 71 -9.58 -1.93 6.15
C GLN A 71 -8.64 -1.48 7.27
N MET A 72 -7.33 -1.41 7.02
CA MET A 72 -6.32 -1.09 8.04
C MET A 72 -6.04 0.41 8.15
N HIS A 73 -6.00 1.10 7.02
CA HIS A 73 -5.46 2.46 6.87
C HIS A 73 -6.48 3.47 6.33
N GLY A 74 -7.64 3.01 5.89
CA GLY A 74 -8.67 3.86 5.30
C GLY A 74 -8.35 4.32 3.88
N ARG A 75 -9.21 5.19 3.33
CA ARG A 75 -9.20 5.52 1.90
C ARG A 75 -7.96 6.30 1.46
N ALA A 76 -7.59 7.33 2.22
CA ALA A 76 -6.56 8.29 1.81
C ALA A 76 -5.19 7.63 1.70
N GLU A 77 -4.77 6.89 2.74
CA GLU A 77 -3.50 6.17 2.77
C GLU A 77 -3.45 5.05 1.72
N THR A 78 -4.56 4.35 1.50
CA THR A 78 -4.63 3.30 0.46
C THR A 78 -4.40 3.86 -0.93
N MET A 79 -5.01 5.01 -1.26
CA MET A 79 -4.79 5.66 -2.55
C MET A 79 -3.35 6.12 -2.70
N ALA A 80 -2.79 6.79 -1.68
CA ALA A 80 -1.41 7.25 -1.71
C ALA A 80 -0.41 6.09 -1.91
N PHE A 81 -0.69 4.93 -1.33
CA PHE A 81 0.11 3.73 -1.56
C PHE A 81 0.07 3.28 -3.02
N PHE A 82 -1.12 3.17 -3.63
CA PHE A 82 -1.24 2.76 -5.03
C PHE A 82 -0.65 3.79 -6.00
N ASP A 83 -0.83 5.09 -5.72
CA ASP A 83 -0.23 6.16 -6.51
C ASP A 83 1.30 6.04 -6.51
N SER A 84 1.91 5.77 -5.34
CA SER A 84 3.35 5.53 -5.21
C SER A 84 3.82 4.29 -5.98
N CYS A 85 3.03 3.20 -5.95
CA CYS A 85 3.33 2.00 -6.74
C CYS A 85 3.33 2.30 -8.24
N ILE A 86 2.33 3.04 -8.74
CA ILE A 86 2.24 3.42 -10.16
C ILE A 86 3.43 4.30 -10.54
N GLN A 87 3.72 5.33 -9.74
CA GLN A 87 4.86 6.22 -9.97
C GLN A 87 6.19 5.46 -10.03
N THR A 88 6.36 4.41 -9.21
CA THR A 88 7.57 3.57 -9.25
C THR A 88 7.71 2.84 -10.59
N VAL A 89 6.61 2.37 -11.16
CA VAL A 89 6.61 1.72 -12.48
C VAL A 89 6.90 2.74 -13.58
N GLU A 90 6.24 3.90 -13.56
CA GLU A 90 6.47 4.99 -14.54
C GLU A 90 7.94 5.42 -14.57
N ILE A 91 8.55 5.64 -13.39
CA ILE A 91 9.99 5.97 -13.30
C ILE A 91 10.86 4.84 -13.87
N SER A 92 10.49 3.58 -13.62
CA SER A 92 11.24 2.43 -14.12
C SER A 92 11.17 2.32 -15.65
N GLU A 93 10.00 2.62 -16.22
CA GLU A 93 9.78 2.69 -17.67
C GLU A 93 10.60 3.84 -18.29
N ASP A 94 10.59 5.02 -17.68
CA ASP A 94 11.37 6.18 -18.14
C ASP A 94 12.88 5.92 -18.14
N ILE A 95 13.40 5.22 -17.13
CA ILE A 95 14.83 4.85 -17.06
C ILE A 95 15.20 3.86 -18.15
N THR A 96 14.32 2.91 -18.47
CA THR A 96 14.58 1.86 -19.46
C THR A 96 14.35 2.31 -20.90
N ALA A 97 13.65 3.43 -21.11
CA ALA A 97 13.42 4.05 -22.41
C ALA A 97 14.56 4.98 -22.89
N ASN A 98 15.52 5.31 -22.01
CA ASN A 98 16.75 6.06 -22.33
C ASN A 98 17.94 5.13 -22.61
#